data_AF-A0A0J6FS69-F1
#
_entry.id   AF-A0A0J6FS69-F1
#
_cell.length_a   1.000
_cell.length_b   1.000
_cell.length_c   1.000
_cell.angle_alpha   90.00
_cell.angle_beta   90.00
_cell.angle_gamma   90.00
#
_symmetry.space_group_name_H-M   'P 1'
#
loop_
_entity.id
_entity.type
_entity.pdbx_description
1 polymer ?
#
loop_
_entity_poly.entity_id
_entity_poly.type
_entity_poly.pdbx_seq_one_letter_code
_entity_poly.pdbx_strand_id
1 'polypeptide(L)'
;MRVLPVALLCLALAACADQDTPRPATLLAATPAQADFGTLRVHYNALPTLAMSEDVARRYGIAREADTALVMIALRTLHGGEEAPAVGTVEAVATDLSGQRQPVALRAVRTDAYTDYVGTVRSSAHDQLRFVVQVRTADGAGTVRFTRNF
;
A
#
# COMPACT_ATOMS: atom_id res chain seq x y z
N MET A 1 -57.00 -19.10 -62.89
CA MET A 1 -57.05 -17.63 -62.68
C MET A 1 -56.40 -17.31 -61.35
N ARG A 2 -55.31 -16.53 -61.42
CA ARG A 2 -54.78 -15.57 -60.42
C ARG A 2 -54.26 -16.11 -59.07
N VAL A 3 -52.93 -16.26 -59.09
CA VAL A 3 -51.90 -16.41 -58.05
C VAL A 3 -52.12 -15.61 -56.75
N LEU A 4 -51.85 -16.29 -55.64
CA LEU A 4 -51.78 -15.80 -54.25
C LEU A 4 -50.40 -15.16 -53.98
N PRO A 5 -50.28 -13.95 -53.39
CA PRO A 5 -48.97 -13.41 -53.06
C PRO A 5 -48.53 -13.91 -51.69
N VAL A 6 -47.51 -14.77 -51.68
CA VAL A 6 -46.68 -15.05 -50.51
C VAL A 6 -45.66 -13.92 -50.43
N ALA A 7 -45.81 -13.01 -49.48
CA ALA A 7 -44.83 -11.96 -49.22
C ALA A 7 -44.40 -12.01 -47.75
N LEU A 8 -43.31 -12.75 -47.54
CA LEU A 8 -42.16 -12.41 -46.71
C LEU A 8 -42.46 -11.80 -45.32
N LEU A 9 -42.63 -12.67 -44.33
CA LEU A 9 -42.51 -12.35 -42.91
C LEU A 9 -41.01 -12.28 -42.55
N CYS A 10 -40.39 -11.10 -42.71
CA CYS A 10 -39.03 -10.87 -42.20
C CYS A 10 -39.08 -10.68 -40.67
N LEU A 11 -38.63 -11.70 -39.94
CA LEU A 11 -38.30 -11.64 -38.51
C LEU A 11 -37.25 -10.54 -38.28
N ALA A 12 -37.66 -9.41 -37.73
CA ALA A 12 -36.74 -8.41 -37.18
C ALA A 12 -36.37 -8.83 -35.75
N LEU A 13 -35.34 -9.68 -35.61
CA LEU A 13 -34.62 -9.83 -34.35
C LEU A 13 -33.82 -8.53 -34.12
N ALA A 14 -34.48 -7.52 -33.54
CA ALA A 14 -33.80 -6.39 -32.95
C ALA A 14 -33.06 -6.89 -31.70
N ALA A 15 -31.83 -7.36 -31.89
CA ALA A 15 -30.91 -7.57 -30.80
C ALA A 15 -30.57 -6.20 -30.21
N CYS A 16 -31.20 -5.84 -29.10
CA CYS A 16 -30.71 -4.76 -28.24
C CYS A 16 -29.38 -5.22 -27.64
N ALA A 17 -28.30 -5.06 -28.41
CA ALA A 17 -26.98 -5.01 -27.82
C ALA A 17 -26.91 -3.68 -27.06
N ASP A 18 -27.30 -3.69 -25.79
CA ASP A 18 -26.86 -2.68 -24.82
C ASP A 18 -25.34 -2.85 -24.70
N GLN A 19 -24.62 -2.16 -25.59
CA GLN A 19 -23.17 -2.14 -25.59
C GLN A 19 -22.77 -1.17 -24.49
N ASP A 20 -22.61 -1.68 -23.27
CA ASP A 20 -22.03 -0.92 -22.16
C ASP A 20 -20.64 -0.43 -22.60
N THR A 21 -20.55 0.86 -22.94
CA THR A 21 -19.29 1.50 -23.33
C THR A 21 -18.30 1.35 -22.17
N PRO A 22 -17.05 0.89 -22.40
CA PRO A 22 -16.06 0.76 -21.33
C PRO A 22 -15.89 2.09 -20.60
N ARG A 23 -16.27 2.15 -19.32
CA ARG A 23 -16.04 3.35 -18.51
C ARG A 23 -14.53 3.56 -18.35
N PRO A 24 -14.02 4.77 -18.60
CA PRO A 24 -12.62 5.08 -18.34
C PRO A 24 -12.36 4.93 -16.83
N ALA A 25 -11.26 4.24 -16.49
CA ALA A 25 -10.86 4.08 -15.11
C ALA A 25 -10.44 5.44 -14.52
N THR A 26 -11.12 5.86 -13.45
CA THR A 26 -10.70 7.03 -12.67
C THR A 26 -9.43 6.68 -11.91
N LEU A 27 -8.35 7.42 -12.17
CA LEU A 27 -7.09 7.28 -11.46
C LEU A 27 -7.30 7.79 -10.02
N LEU A 28 -7.50 6.86 -9.08
CA LEU A 28 -7.56 7.20 -7.66
C LEU A 28 -6.20 7.76 -7.24
N ALA A 29 -6.19 8.95 -6.65
CA ALA A 29 -4.99 9.51 -6.06
C ALA A 29 -4.43 8.51 -5.04
N ALA A 30 -3.14 8.20 -5.13
CA ALA A 30 -2.47 7.36 -4.14
C ALA A 30 -2.67 8.02 -2.76
N THR A 31 -3.26 7.29 -1.81
CA THR A 31 -3.39 7.77 -0.44
C THR A 31 -1.97 8.07 0.06
N PRO A 32 -1.70 9.31 0.52
CA PRO A 32 -0.36 9.68 0.95
C PRO A 32 0.05 8.75 2.10
N ALA A 33 1.23 8.16 1.99
CA ALA A 33 1.76 7.21 2.95
C ALA A 33 2.45 7.95 4.10
N GLN A 34 1.76 8.96 4.66
CA GLN A 34 2.27 9.82 5.73
C GLN A 34 1.16 10.23 6.71
N ALA A 35 1.56 10.53 7.96
CA ALA A 35 0.69 11.10 9.00
C ALA A 35 1.44 12.15 9.81
N ASP A 36 0.74 13.22 10.17
CA ASP A 36 1.31 14.37 10.90
C ASP A 36 0.78 14.44 12.33
N PHE A 37 1.67 14.71 13.28
CA PHE A 37 1.43 14.87 14.71
C PHE A 37 2.13 16.14 15.20
N GLY A 38 1.57 17.30 14.87
CA GLY A 38 2.25 18.58 15.07
C GLY A 38 3.39 18.76 14.07
N THR A 39 4.62 18.98 14.56
CA THR A 39 5.81 19.06 13.70
C THR A 39 6.37 17.69 13.34
N LEU A 40 5.97 16.62 14.04
CA LEU A 40 6.36 15.26 13.70
C LEU A 40 5.56 14.76 12.50
N ARG A 41 6.25 14.39 11.42
CA ARG A 41 5.70 13.65 10.28
C ARG A 41 6.23 12.23 10.27
N VAL A 42 5.33 11.29 10.05
CA VAL A 42 5.64 9.86 9.96
C VAL A 42 5.31 9.39 8.56
N HIS A 43 6.33 9.05 7.78
CA HIS A 43 6.16 8.33 6.52
C HIS A 43 6.15 6.82 6.80
N TYR A 44 5.28 6.10 6.13
CA TYR A 44 5.14 4.65 6.32
C TYR A 44 4.90 3.95 4.99
N ASN A 45 5.48 2.76 4.83
CA ASN A 45 5.21 1.93 3.67
C ASN A 45 5.34 0.46 4.04
N ALA A 46 4.64 -0.39 3.28
CA ALA A 46 4.86 -1.83 3.30
C ALA A 46 4.79 -2.37 1.87
N LEU A 47 5.73 -3.25 1.50
CA LEU A 47 5.81 -3.82 0.15
C LEU A 47 6.40 -5.24 0.16
N PRO A 48 6.04 -6.10 -0.81
CA PRO A 48 6.71 -7.39 -0.98
C PRO A 48 8.22 -7.18 -1.15
N THR A 49 9.05 -7.99 -0.47
CA THR A 49 10.51 -7.86 -0.59
C THR A 49 11.00 -8.17 -2.01
N LEU A 50 10.28 -9.00 -2.77
CA LEU A 50 10.57 -9.27 -4.18
C LEU A 50 10.47 -8.03 -5.09
N ALA A 51 9.66 -7.04 -4.70
CA ALA A 51 9.52 -5.78 -5.44
C ALA A 51 10.73 -4.83 -5.26
N MET A 52 11.63 -5.12 -4.31
CA MET A 52 12.88 -4.40 -4.15
C MET A 52 13.86 -4.81 -5.25
N SER A 53 14.66 -3.86 -5.74
CA SER A 53 15.87 -4.21 -6.50
C SER A 53 16.89 -4.88 -5.57
N GLU A 54 17.77 -5.70 -6.13
CA GLU A 54 18.81 -6.39 -5.37
C GLU A 54 19.72 -5.42 -4.61
N ASP A 55 20.11 -4.32 -5.25
CA ASP A 55 20.97 -3.29 -4.63
C ASP A 55 20.29 -2.56 -3.47
N VAL A 56 18.98 -2.32 -3.54
CA VAL A 56 18.22 -1.70 -2.44
C VAL A 56 18.06 -2.72 -1.30
N ALA A 57 17.68 -3.95 -1.62
CA ALA A 57 17.54 -5.02 -0.63
C ALA A 57 18.85 -5.24 0.15
N ARG A 58 19.99 -5.27 -0.55
CA ARG A 58 21.32 -5.38 0.06
C ARG A 58 21.67 -4.18 0.95
N ARG A 59 21.42 -2.95 0.49
CA ARG A 59 21.65 -1.73 1.29
C ARG A 59 20.84 -1.71 2.58
N TYR A 60 19.60 -2.18 2.53
CA TYR A 60 18.75 -2.27 3.71
C TYR A 60 19.00 -3.54 4.54
N GLY A 61 19.75 -4.52 4.04
CA GLY A 61 19.98 -5.81 4.70
C GLY A 61 18.72 -6.68 4.78
N ILE A 62 17.92 -6.67 3.72
CA ILE A 62 16.64 -7.39 3.63
C ILE A 62 16.78 -8.50 2.60
N ALA A 63 16.43 -9.72 2.98
CA ALA A 63 16.35 -10.85 2.05
C ALA A 63 15.12 -10.69 1.14
N ARG A 64 15.27 -11.02 -0.14
CA ARG A 64 14.19 -11.02 -1.12
C ARG A 64 13.54 -12.40 -1.12
N GLU A 65 12.33 -12.49 -0.58
CA GLU A 65 11.61 -13.75 -0.35
C GLU A 65 10.13 -13.59 -0.74
N ALA A 66 9.52 -14.65 -1.29
CA ALA A 66 8.15 -14.59 -1.82
C ALA A 66 7.10 -14.29 -0.74
N ASP A 67 7.26 -14.85 0.46
CA ASP A 67 6.28 -14.77 1.54
C ASP A 67 6.64 -13.72 2.61
N THR A 68 7.45 -12.74 2.23
CA THR A 68 8.00 -11.73 3.14
C THR A 68 7.73 -10.33 2.62
N ALA A 69 7.13 -9.50 3.47
CA ALA A 69 6.92 -8.08 3.24
C ALA A 69 7.87 -7.24 4.10
N LEU A 70 8.45 -6.22 3.48
CA LEU A 70 9.17 -5.15 4.16
C LEU A 70 8.15 -4.17 4.75
N VAL A 71 8.39 -3.73 5.97
CA VAL A 71 7.73 -2.59 6.63
C VAL A 71 8.78 -1.52 6.85
N MET A 72 8.49 -0.28 6.46
CA MET A 72 9.40 0.85 6.57
C MET A 72 8.68 2.04 7.18
N ILE A 73 9.25 2.61 8.24
CA ILE A 73 8.73 3.78 8.97
C ILE A 73 9.84 4.81 9.05
N ALA A 74 9.60 6.01 8.55
CA ALA A 74 10.54 7.12 8.58
C ALA A 74 9.96 8.28 9.40
N LEU A 75 10.74 8.76 10.36
CA LEU A 75 10.37 9.88 11.22
C LEU A 75 11.03 11.15 10.70
N ARG A 76 10.25 12.22 10.55
CA ARG A 76 10.69 13.52 10.07
C ARG A 76 10.12 14.62 10.97
N THR A 77 10.87 15.70 11.14
CA THR A 77 10.37 16.90 11.83
C THR A 77 10.28 18.04 10.83
N LEU A 78 9.12 18.68 10.77
CA LEU A 78 8.82 19.81 9.90
C LEU A 78 9.33 21.12 10.51
N HIS A 79 10.19 21.82 9.78
CA HIS A 79 10.69 23.15 10.11
C HIS A 79 10.38 24.09 8.95
N GLY A 80 9.42 25.00 9.10
CA GLY A 80 9.07 25.97 8.05
C GLY A 80 8.58 25.34 6.74
N GLY A 81 8.09 24.09 6.78
CA GLY A 81 7.67 23.32 5.60
C GLY A 81 8.73 22.35 5.05
N GLU A 82 9.96 22.42 5.54
CA GLU A 82 11.04 21.48 5.18
C GLU A 82 11.11 20.31 6.17
N GLU A 83 11.45 19.11 5.66
CA GLU A 83 11.60 17.90 6.47
C GLU A 83 13.05 17.66 6.88
N ALA A 84 13.29 17.57 8.19
CA ALA A 84 14.55 17.13 8.76
C ALA A 84 14.42 15.70 9.35
N PRO A 85 15.48 14.88 9.38
CA PRO A 85 15.45 13.59 10.05
C PRO A 85 15.10 13.72 11.55
N ALA A 86 14.21 12.87 12.04
CA ALA A 86 13.89 12.74 13.45
C ALA A 86 14.23 11.33 13.96
N VAL A 87 14.50 11.22 15.27
CA VAL A 87 14.82 9.95 15.93
C VAL A 87 13.86 9.73 17.10
N GLY A 88 13.50 8.47 17.33
CA GLY A 88 12.60 8.11 18.42
C GLY A 88 12.45 6.60 18.61
N THR A 89 11.37 6.22 19.29
CA THR A 89 10.94 4.84 19.42
C THR A 89 9.80 4.56 18.45
N VAL A 90 9.87 3.42 17.77
CA VAL A 90 8.83 2.95 16.85
C VAL A 90 8.48 1.52 17.20
N GLU A 91 7.22 1.27 17.51
CA GLU A 91 6.66 -0.06 17.73
C GLU A 91 5.59 -0.33 16.70
N ALA A 92 5.61 -1.49 16.07
CA ALA A 92 4.63 -1.84 15.05
C ALA A 92 4.12 -3.27 15.21
N VAL A 93 2.84 -3.45 14.89
CA VAL A 93 2.19 -4.77 14.80
C VAL A 93 1.40 -4.84 13.51
N ALA A 94 1.56 -5.93 12.77
CA ALA A 94 0.71 -6.30 11.64
C ALA A 94 -0.38 -7.28 12.09
N THR A 95 -1.53 -7.26 11.43
CA THR A 95 -2.62 -8.22 11.64
C THR A 95 -3.21 -8.62 10.30
N ASP A 96 -3.24 -9.92 10.01
CA ASP A 96 -3.82 -10.46 8.78
C ASP A 96 -5.35 -10.58 8.86
N LEU A 97 -5.97 -11.05 7.78
CA LEU A 97 -7.42 -11.27 7.68
C LEU A 97 -7.95 -12.36 8.63
N SER A 98 -7.10 -13.30 9.06
CA SER A 98 -7.46 -14.30 10.06
C SER A 98 -7.44 -13.76 11.50
N GLY A 99 -6.93 -12.53 11.68
CA GLY A 99 -6.76 -11.90 12.98
C GLY A 99 -5.43 -12.27 13.66
N GLN A 100 -4.54 -13.02 13.00
CA GLN A 100 -3.22 -13.34 13.54
C GLN A 100 -2.39 -12.06 13.64
N ARG A 101 -1.84 -11.81 14.83
CA ARG A 101 -0.98 -10.65 15.10
C ARG A 101 0.50 -11.02 14.95
N GLN A 102 1.24 -10.18 14.24
CA GLN A 102 2.68 -10.32 14.04
C GLN A 102 3.38 -9.05 14.58
N PRO A 103 4.11 -9.13 15.71
CA PRO A 103 5.00 -8.05 16.11
C PRO A 103 6.05 -7.81 15.02
N VAL A 104 6.27 -6.55 14.65
CA VAL A 104 7.29 -6.20 13.66
C VAL A 104 8.59 -5.89 14.39
N ALA A 105 9.61 -6.72 14.18
CA ALA A 105 10.94 -6.49 14.72
C ALA A 105 11.64 -5.37 13.93
N LEU A 106 11.37 -4.12 14.30
CA LEU A 106 11.94 -2.94 13.66
C LEU A 106 13.38 -2.70 14.12
N ARG A 107 14.25 -2.35 13.18
CA ARG A 107 15.61 -1.85 13.43
C ARG A 107 15.86 -0.57 12.65
N ALA A 108 16.64 0.33 13.23
CA ALA A 108 17.09 1.53 12.54
C ALA A 108 18.12 1.16 11.45
N VAL A 109 17.95 1.71 10.26
CA VAL A 109 18.88 1.63 9.13
C VAL A 109 19.21 3.04 8.71
N ARG A 110 20.51 3.32 8.59
CA ARG A 110 21.01 4.59 8.10
C ARG A 110 21.29 4.47 6.61
N THR A 111 20.63 5.29 5.82
CA THR A 111 20.84 5.44 4.39
C THR A 111 21.18 6.89 4.11
N ASP A 112 22.44 7.15 3.73
CA ASP A 112 22.97 8.49 3.51
C ASP A 112 22.69 9.43 4.71
N ALA A 113 21.83 10.44 4.55
CA ALA A 113 21.46 11.40 5.59
C ALA A 113 20.22 11.00 6.41
N TYR A 114 19.59 9.87 6.10
CA TYR A 114 18.32 9.47 6.69
C TYR A 114 18.45 8.24 7.59
N THR A 115 17.59 8.19 8.60
CA THR A 115 17.36 6.98 9.41
C THR A 115 15.93 6.52 9.21
N ASP A 116 15.78 5.27 8.79
CA ASP A 116 14.48 4.61 8.63
C ASP A 116 14.42 3.40 9.55
N TYR A 117 13.25 3.13 10.13
CA TYR A 117 12.98 1.94 10.92
C TYR A 117 12.39 0.89 9.99
N VAL A 118 13.12 -0.21 9.80
CA VAL A 118 12.71 -1.29 8.90
C VAL A 118 12.57 -2.60 9.64
N GLY A 119 11.62 -3.40 9.21
CA GLY A 119 11.40 -4.75 9.70
C GLY A 119 10.67 -5.58 8.66
N THR A 120 10.49 -6.86 8.93
CA THR A 120 9.79 -7.76 8.03
C THR A 120 8.61 -8.43 8.73
N VAL A 121 7.60 -8.77 7.95
CA VAL A 121 6.44 -9.55 8.35
C VAL A 121 6.19 -10.64 7.32
N ARG A 122 5.48 -11.70 7.71
CA ARG A 122 5.03 -12.68 6.73
C ARG A 122 3.83 -12.14 5.98
N SER A 123 3.81 -12.36 4.68
CA SER A 123 2.70 -11.99 3.80
C SER A 123 2.50 -13.10 2.78
N SER A 124 1.26 -13.38 2.43
CA SER A 124 0.94 -14.26 1.29
C SER A 124 0.45 -13.44 0.10
N ALA A 125 0.39 -14.05 -1.08
CA ALA A 125 -0.34 -13.48 -2.21
C ALA A 125 -1.81 -13.26 -1.83
N HIS A 126 -2.36 -12.10 -2.19
CA HIS A 126 -3.72 -11.67 -1.89
C HIS A 126 -4.00 -11.44 -0.40
N ASP A 127 -2.96 -11.33 0.43
CA ASP A 127 -3.12 -11.02 1.84
C ASP A 127 -3.45 -9.54 2.03
N GLN A 128 -4.13 -9.23 3.13
CA GLN A 128 -4.36 -7.87 3.57
C GLN A 128 -3.89 -7.74 5.00
N LEU A 129 -2.85 -6.94 5.19
CA LEU A 129 -2.27 -6.67 6.50
C LEU A 129 -2.71 -5.29 6.99
N ARG A 130 -3.28 -5.26 8.20
CA ARG A 130 -3.54 -4.03 8.95
C ARG A 130 -2.37 -3.77 9.90
N PHE A 131 -1.77 -2.60 9.78
CA PHE A 131 -0.67 -2.15 10.61
C PHE A 131 -1.16 -1.15 11.66
N VAL A 132 -0.63 -1.29 12.87
CA VAL A 132 -0.73 -0.29 13.93
C VAL A 132 0.69 0.05 14.35
N VAL A 133 1.07 1.32 14.20
CA VAL A 133 2.42 1.81 14.48
C VAL A 133 2.33 2.90 15.54
N GLN A 134 3.02 2.73 16.65
CA GLN A 134 3.16 3.72 17.70
C GLN A 134 4.52 4.38 17.59
N VAL A 135 4.54 5.71 17.54
CA VAL A 135 5.76 6.51 17.44
C VAL A 135 5.88 7.46 18.63
N ARG A 136 7.11 7.68 19.07
CA ARG A 136 7.43 8.70 20.08
C ARG A 136 8.81 9.27 19.80
N THR A 137 8.89 10.59 19.73
CA THR A 137 10.09 11.39 19.49
C THR A 137 10.18 12.51 20.53
N ALA A 138 11.23 13.33 20.46
CA ALA A 138 11.30 14.56 21.25
C ALA A 138 10.23 15.59 20.85
N ASP A 139 9.84 15.60 19.58
CA ASP A 139 8.93 16.60 18.99
C ASP A 139 7.44 16.19 19.07
N GLY A 140 7.15 14.95 19.44
CA GLY A 140 5.78 14.46 19.54
C GLY A 140 5.64 12.94 19.58
N ALA A 141 4.40 12.49 19.70
CA ALA A 141 4.02 11.08 19.69
C ALA A 141 2.69 10.89 18.97
N GLY A 142 2.47 9.70 18.43
CA GLY A 142 1.29 9.43 17.61
C GLY A 142 1.09 7.94 17.35
N THR A 143 -0.11 7.59 16.87
CA THR A 143 -0.40 6.25 16.38
C THR A 143 -0.86 6.34 14.93
N VAL A 144 -0.13 5.66 14.05
CA VAL A 144 -0.48 5.50 12.65
C VAL A 144 -1.19 4.16 12.48
N ARG A 145 -2.27 4.15 11.69
CA ARG A 145 -2.94 2.93 11.26
C ARG A 145 -3.09 2.95 9.76
N PHE A 146 -2.65 1.89 9.11
CA PHE A 146 -2.77 1.75 7.66
C PHE A 146 -2.96 0.29 7.27
N THR A 147 -3.47 0.06 6.08
CA THR A 147 -3.69 -1.27 5.53
C THR A 147 -2.92 -1.40 4.22
N ARG A 148 -2.38 -2.60 3.96
CA ARG A 148 -1.70 -2.92 2.71
C ARG A 148 -2.18 -4.26 2.17
N ASN A 149 -2.44 -4.29 0.87
CA ASN A 149 -2.71 -5.52 0.13
C ASN A 149 -1.40 -6.01 -0.51
N PHE A 150 -1.20 -7.33 -0.52
CA PHE A 150 -0.04 -8.01 -1.09
C PHE A 150 -0.43 -8.93 -2.24
#